data_AF-A0A7J7JIF9-F1
#
_entry.id   AF-A0A7J7JIF9-F1
#
_cell.length_a   1.000
_cell.length_b   1.000
_cell.length_c   1.000
_cell.angle_alpha   90.00
_cell.angle_beta   90.00
_cell.angle_gamma   90.00
#
_symmetry.space_group_name_H-M   'P 1'
#
loop_
_entity.id
_entity.type
_entity.pdbx_description
1 polymer ?
#
loop_
_entity_poly.entity_id
_entity_poly.type
_entity_poly.pdbx_seq_one_letter_code
_entity_poly.pdbx_strand_id
1 'polypeptide(L)'
;MMGTAEVDSTKLLIDHFNLPLSVEEVISLTHQGYVKYFPEAKLLPGAEKLVRHLHSQGVPIAVATGSSEKKYDLKITHHKELFSLPIVF
;
A
#
# COMPACT_ATOMS: atom_id res chain seq x y z
N MET A 1 3.43 11.57 1.14
CA MET A 1 4.89 11.45 0.88
C MET A 1 5.40 10.21 1.60
N MET A 2 6.40 9.50 1.07
CA MET A 2 6.93 8.30 1.75
C MET A 2 7.68 8.69 3.03
N GLY A 3 7.58 7.85 4.07
CA GLY A 3 8.36 8.00 5.31
C GLY A 3 7.84 9.05 6.31
N THR A 4 6.67 9.65 6.11
CA THR A 4 6.06 10.63 7.02
C THR A 4 4.60 10.27 7.31
N ALA A 5 4.05 10.80 8.41
CA ALA A 5 2.64 10.61 8.74
C ALA A 5 1.72 11.26 7.69
N GLU A 6 0.51 10.71 7.50
CA GLU A 6 -0.44 11.16 6.47
C GLU A 6 -0.79 12.65 6.61
N VAL A 7 -1.01 13.11 7.85
CA VAL A 7 -1.32 14.51 8.16
C VAL A 7 -0.16 15.43 7.81
N ASP A 8 1.06 15.10 8.23
CA ASP A 8 2.25 15.94 7.97
C ASP A 8 2.57 16.01 6.47
N SER A 9 2.49 14.85 5.79
CA SER A 9 2.57 14.76 4.34
C SER A 9 1.55 15.65 3.62
N THR A 10 0.32 15.68 4.13
CA THR A 10 -0.78 16.42 3.51
C THR A 10 -0.61 17.91 3.68
N LYS A 11 -0.19 18.37 4.87
CA LYS A 11 0.19 19.77 5.11
C LYS A 11 1.28 20.23 4.16
N LEU A 12 2.37 19.46 4.07
CA LEU A 12 3.47 19.73 3.14
C LEU A 12 3.01 19.84 1.69
N LEU A 13 2.08 18.98 1.26
CA LEU A 13 1.51 19.00 -0.07
C LEU A 13 0.64 20.24 -0.31
N ILE A 14 -0.22 20.60 0.64
CA ILE A 14 -1.05 21.81 0.56
C ILE A 14 -0.17 23.06 0.47
N ASP A 15 0.82 23.17 1.36
CA ASP A 15 1.74 24.30 1.43
C ASP A 15 2.60 24.41 0.17
N HIS A 16 3.13 23.29 -0.33
CA HIS A 16 4.01 23.28 -1.50
C HIS A 16 3.30 23.71 -2.78
N PHE A 17 2.02 23.32 -2.94
CA PHE A 17 1.23 23.63 -4.13
C PHE A 17 0.24 24.79 -3.92
N ASN A 18 0.26 25.45 -2.77
CA ASN A 18 -0.69 26.50 -2.37
C ASN A 18 -2.15 26.10 -2.62
N LEU A 19 -2.53 24.90 -2.20
CA LEU A 19 -3.88 24.37 -2.46
C LEU A 19 -4.92 25.05 -1.56
N PRO A 20 -6.08 25.46 -2.09
CA PRO A 20 -7.16 26.05 -1.31
C PRO A 20 -8.04 24.95 -0.67
N LEU A 21 -7.43 23.98 -0.01
CA LEU A 21 -8.12 22.84 0.62
C LEU A 21 -7.60 22.62 2.04
N SER A 22 -8.48 22.14 2.93
CA SER A 22 -8.07 21.68 4.25
C SER A 22 -7.35 20.33 4.17
N VAL A 23 -6.63 19.98 5.24
CA VAL A 23 -5.98 18.67 5.38
C VAL A 23 -7.02 17.55 5.29
N GLU A 24 -8.17 17.72 5.93
CA GLU A 24 -9.25 16.73 5.96
C GLU A 24 -9.86 16.50 4.57
N GLU A 25 -10.05 17.57 3.79
CA GLU A 25 -10.55 17.49 2.41
C GLU A 25 -9.59 16.71 1.52
N VAL A 26 -8.30 17.03 1.58
CA VAL A 26 -7.28 16.32 0.79
C VAL A 26 -7.18 14.85 1.19
N ILE A 27 -7.20 14.54 2.49
CA ILE A 27 -7.19 13.16 2.97
C ILE A 27 -8.43 12.41 2.45
N SER A 28 -9.62 13.01 2.54
CA SER A 28 -10.86 12.41 2.05
C SER A 28 -10.79 12.10 0.55
N LEU A 29 -10.37 13.08 -0.27
CA LEU A 29 -10.20 12.90 -1.72
C LEU A 29 -9.16 11.81 -2.03
N THR A 30 -8.06 11.80 -1.28
CA THR A 30 -7.00 10.80 -1.46
C THR A 30 -7.49 9.40 -1.11
N HIS A 31 -8.29 9.26 -0.05
CA HIS A 31 -8.88 7.98 0.36
C HIS A 31 -9.88 7.45 -0.66
N GLN A 32 -10.68 8.31 -1.29
CA GLN A 32 -11.52 7.93 -2.43
C GLN A 32 -10.67 7.41 -3.60
N GLY A 33 -9.54 8.07 -3.86
CA GLY A 33 -8.54 7.60 -4.81
C GLY A 33 -7.98 6.22 -4.47
N TYR A 34 -7.66 5.95 -3.20
CA TYR A 34 -7.19 4.63 -2.77
C TYR A 34 -8.19 3.52 -3.06
N VAL A 35 -9.48 3.73 -2.74
CA VAL A 35 -10.54 2.74 -3.02
C VAL A 35 -10.64 2.44 -4.51
N LYS A 36 -10.45 3.46 -5.36
CA LYS A 36 -10.52 3.30 -6.81
C LYS A 36 -9.28 2.61 -7.40
N TYR A 37 -8.08 3.03 -6.99
CA TYR A 37 -6.85 2.67 -7.70
C TYR A 37 -6.01 1.59 -7.02
N PHE A 38 -6.12 1.37 -5.70
CA PHE A 38 -5.35 0.30 -5.04
C PHE A 38 -5.71 -1.11 -5.51
N PRO A 39 -6.98 -1.44 -5.82
CA PRO A 39 -7.29 -2.73 -6.41
C PRO A 39 -6.52 -2.98 -7.72
N GLU A 40 -6.23 -1.94 -8.50
CA GLU A 40 -5.51 -2.06 -9.78
C GLU A 40 -3.98 -2.23 -9.62
N ALA A 41 -3.47 -2.27 -8.39
CA ALA A 41 -2.04 -2.45 -8.12
C ALA A 41 -1.52 -3.74 -8.77
N LYS A 42 -0.40 -3.63 -9.49
CA LYS A 42 0.29 -4.78 -10.11
C LYS A 42 1.52 -5.15 -9.30
N LEU A 43 1.84 -6.44 -9.28
CA LEU A 43 3.12 -6.90 -8.75
C LEU A 43 4.27 -6.33 -9.58
N LEU A 44 5.36 -5.95 -8.92
CA LEU A 44 6.58 -5.56 -9.60
C LEU A 44 7.19 -6.79 -10.30
N PRO A 45 7.88 -6.60 -11.45
CA PRO A 45 8.53 -7.69 -12.16
C PRO A 45 9.44 -8.52 -11.23
N GLY A 46 9.24 -9.83 -11.22
CA GLY A 46 10.03 -10.77 -10.42
C GLY A 46 9.60 -10.94 -8.96
N ALA A 47 8.71 -10.09 -8.42
CA ALA A 47 8.28 -10.20 -7.02
C ALA A 47 7.62 -11.56 -6.72
N GLU A 48 6.67 -11.99 -7.56
CA GLU A 48 6.01 -13.28 -7.41
C GLU A 48 6.99 -14.45 -7.51
N LYS A 49 7.88 -14.42 -8.51
CA LYS A 49 8.90 -15.45 -8.72
C LYS A 49 9.77 -15.62 -7.47
N LEU A 50 10.19 -14.51 -6.86
CA LEU A 50 11.00 -14.52 -5.64
C LEU A 50 10.23 -15.12 -4.47
N VAL A 51 9.01 -14.64 -4.20
CA VAL A 51 8.19 -15.13 -3.08
C VAL A 51 7.95 -16.65 -3.21
N ARG A 52 7.55 -17.12 -4.40
CA ARG A 52 7.33 -18.55 -4.64
C ARG A 52 8.60 -19.37 -4.50
N HIS A 53 9.75 -18.85 -4.95
CA HIS A 53 11.03 -19.53 -4.81
C HIS A 53 11.44 -19.67 -3.34
N LEU A 54 11.39 -18.58 -2.58
CA LEU A 54 11.71 -18.60 -1.15
C LEU A 54 10.79 -19.56 -0.39
N HIS A 55 9.49 -19.52 -0.69
CA HIS A 55 8.52 -20.44 -0.12
C HIS A 55 8.82 -21.91 -0.46
N SER A 56 9.17 -22.23 -1.72
CA SER A 56 9.51 -23.61 -2.11
C SER A 56 10.82 -24.13 -1.51
N GLN A 57 11.71 -23.22 -1.11
CA GLN A 57 12.93 -23.56 -0.35
C GLN A 57 12.71 -23.60 1.17
N GLY A 58 11.48 -23.39 1.66
CA GLY A 58 11.15 -23.39 3.08
C GLY A 58 11.71 -22.19 3.85
N VAL A 59 12.08 -21.10 3.15
CA VAL A 59 12.54 -19.86 3.80
C VAL A 59 11.32 -19.14 4.39
N PRO A 60 11.31 -18.77 5.68
CA PRO A 60 10.23 -17.96 6.26
C PRO A 60 10.18 -16.57 5.63
N ILE A 61 8.98 -16.10 5.30
CA ILE A 61 8.74 -14.80 4.68
C ILE A 61 7.66 -14.07 5.50
N ALA A 62 7.74 -12.74 5.57
CA ALA A 62 6.77 -11.87 6.24
C ALA A 62 6.43 -10.66 5.34
N VAL A 63 5.24 -10.07 5.50
CA VAL A 63 4.92 -8.75 4.92
C VAL A 63 5.16 -7.67 5.97
N ALA A 64 6.14 -6.79 5.75
CA ALA A 64 6.32 -5.59 6.55
C ALA A 64 5.69 -4.39 5.82
N THR A 65 4.59 -3.83 6.35
CA THR A 65 3.90 -2.68 5.73
C THR A 65 3.43 -1.68 6.79
N GLY A 66 3.60 -0.38 6.49
CA GLY A 66 2.99 0.71 7.26
C GLY A 66 1.57 1.06 6.80
N SER A 67 0.99 0.25 5.90
CA SER A 67 -0.40 0.45 5.45
C SER A 67 -1.36 -0.03 6.54
N SER A 68 -2.48 0.66 6.73
CA SER A 68 -3.58 0.11 7.53
C SER A 68 -4.16 -1.14 6.86
N GLU A 69 -4.82 -1.99 7.64
CA GLU A 69 -5.45 -3.23 7.17
C GLU A 69 -6.37 -3.00 5.96
N LYS A 70 -7.27 -2.01 6.04
CA LYS A 70 -8.14 -1.62 4.91
C LYS A 70 -7.36 -1.26 3.65
N LYS A 71 -6.23 -0.54 3.78
CA LYS A 71 -5.39 -0.17 2.63
C LYS A 71 -4.62 -1.39 2.11
N TYR A 72 -4.20 -2.29 2.99
CA TYR A 72 -3.57 -3.56 2.62
C TYR A 72 -4.52 -4.45 1.82
N ASP A 73 -5.75 -4.67 2.30
CA ASP A 73 -6.75 -5.51 1.63
C ASP A 73 -7.06 -5.03 0.21
N LEU A 74 -7.20 -3.70 0.05
CA LEU A 74 -7.38 -3.10 -1.27
C LEU A 74 -6.20 -3.41 -2.20
N LYS A 75 -4.96 -3.26 -1.73
CA LYS A 75 -3.75 -3.51 -2.54
C LYS A 75 -3.61 -4.97 -2.97
N ILE A 76 -4.06 -5.92 -2.16
CA ILE A 76 -3.94 -7.35 -2.45
C ILE A 76 -5.17 -7.95 -3.14
N THR A 77 -6.15 -7.12 -3.53
CA THR A 77 -7.45 -7.59 -4.05
C THR A 77 -7.31 -8.62 -5.17
N HIS A 78 -6.36 -8.42 -6.10
CA HIS A 78 -6.09 -9.34 -7.21
C HIS A 78 -4.90 -10.29 -6.97
N HIS A 79 -4.26 -10.25 -5.80
CA HIS A 79 -3.05 -11.02 -5.47
C HIS A 79 -3.27 -11.96 -4.29
N LYS A 80 -4.52 -12.22 -3.90
CA LYS A 80 -4.86 -12.99 -2.70
C LYS A 80 -4.19 -14.36 -2.63
N GLU A 81 -4.03 -15.04 -3.76
CA GLU A 81 -3.36 -16.35 -3.78
C GLU A 81 -1.89 -16.23 -3.34
N LEU A 82 -1.13 -15.27 -3.86
CA LEU A 82 0.26 -15.03 -3.47
C LEU A 82 0.39 -14.68 -1.98
N PHE A 83 -0.53 -13.85 -1.47
CA PHE A 83 -0.55 -13.44 -0.07
C PHE A 83 -1.18 -14.48 0.88
N SER A 84 -1.71 -15.58 0.34
CA SER A 84 -2.21 -16.73 1.12
C SER A 84 -1.16 -17.81 1.33
N LEU A 85 0.01 -17.70 0.69
CA LEU A 85 1.18 -18.49 1.07
C LEU A 85 1.47 -18.24 2.56
N PRO A 86 2.00 -19.22 3.31
CA PRO A 86 2.36 -19.07 4.72
C PRO A 86 3.46 -18.02 4.87
N ILE A 87 2.99 -16.78 4.90
CA ILE A 87 3.72 -15.58 5.23
C ILE A 87 3.45 -15.38 6.72
N VAL A 88 4.51 -15.41 7.52
CA VAL A 88 4.42 -15.19 8.97
C VAL A 88 4.13 -13.70 9.17
N PHE A 89 3.02 -13.38 9.82
CA PHE A 89 2.66 -12.02 10.22
C PHE A 89 3.31 -11.63 11.54
#